data_AF-Q4D970-F1
#
_entry.id   AF-Q4D970-F1
#
_cell.length_a   1.000
_cell.length_b   1.000
_cell.length_c   1.000
_cell.angle_alpha   90.00
_cell.angle_beta   90.00
_cell.angle_gamma   90.00
#
_symmetry.space_group_name_H-M   'P 1'
#
loop_
_entity.id
_entity.type
_entity.pdbx_description
1 polymer ?
#
loop_
_entity_poly.entity_id
_entity_poly.type
_entity_poly.pdbx_seq_one_letter_code
_entity_poly.pdbx_strand_id
1 'polypeptide(L)' 'MAAGKEVAAKQSAGPPGCKICCACPAERRARDECVILKGVDACKDQVETFYACLLREGFTEEDVNSLRKSAKNF' A
#
# COMPACT_ATOMS: atom_id res chain seq x y z
N MET A 1 -17.94 -12.40 12.24
CA MET A 1 -18.75 -11.95 11.09
C MET A 1 -17.80 -11.28 10.10
N ALA A 2 -17.80 -11.76 8.86
CA ALA A 2 -17.35 -11.15 7.60
C ALA A 2 -16.10 -10.23 7.59
N ALA A 3 -14.96 -10.81 7.20
CA ALA A 3 -14.00 -10.13 6.34
C ALA A 3 -14.64 -9.98 4.95
N GLY A 4 -14.75 -8.75 4.45
CA GLY A 4 -15.41 -8.50 3.18
C GLY A 4 -15.79 -7.04 3.03
N LYS A 5 -14.81 -6.22 2.68
CA LYS A 5 -15.07 -5.00 1.90
C LYS A 5 -14.05 -4.98 0.78
N GLU A 6 -14.48 -5.47 -0.38
CA GLU A 6 -14.02 -4.99 -1.68
C GLU A 6 -13.91 -3.46 -1.62
N VAL A 7 -12.77 -2.90 -2.01
CA VAL A 7 -12.73 -1.55 -2.58
C VAL A 7 -12.40 -1.69 -4.05
N ALA A 8 -13.46 -1.67 -4.84
CA ALA A 8 -13.42 -1.56 -6.27
C ALA A 8 -12.88 -0.19 -6.69
N ALA A 9 -12.05 -0.25 -7.73
CA ALA A 9 -11.64 0.80 -8.65
C ALA A 9 -12.46 2.11 -8.66
N LYS A 10 -11.76 3.26 -8.55
CA LYS A 10 -12.00 4.44 -9.42
C LYS A 10 -10.87 5.48 -9.38
N GLN A 11 -10.21 5.62 -10.54
CA GLN A 11 -9.76 6.86 -11.20
C GLN A 11 -9.06 7.95 -10.37
N SER A 12 -7.77 8.17 -10.64
CA SER A 12 -7.34 9.35 -11.42
C SER A 12 -5.86 9.21 -11.78
N ALA A 13 -5.59 9.18 -13.08
CA ALA A 13 -4.25 9.30 -13.65
C ALA A 13 -3.69 10.70 -13.30
N GLY A 14 -2.79 10.77 -12.32
CA GLY A 14 -2.00 11.97 -12.04
C GLY A 14 -0.76 12.03 -12.95
N PRO A 15 -0.33 13.23 -13.39
CA PRO A 15 0.77 13.42 -14.37
C PRO A 15 2.17 12.94 -13.88
N PRO A 16 3.12 12.70 -14.83
CA PRO A 16 4.31 11.83 -14.67
C PRO A 16 5.51 12.40 -13.87
N GLY A 17 5.27 13.06 -12.74
CA GLY A 17 6.34 13.69 -11.91
C GLY A 17 6.48 13.15 -10.49
N CYS A 18 5.97 11.96 -10.22
CA CYS A 18 5.48 11.60 -8.91
C CYS A 18 6.42 10.70 -8.09
N LYS A 19 6.73 11.12 -6.85
CA LYS A 19 7.51 10.35 -5.85
C LYS A 19 6.78 9.03 -5.48
N ILE A 20 7.33 8.23 -4.55
CA ILE A 20 6.66 7.02 -3.96
C ILE A 20 5.18 7.27 -3.63
N CYS A 21 4.83 8.52 -3.31
CA CYS A 21 3.47 8.95 -3.07
C CYS A 21 2.49 8.76 -4.23
N CYS A 22 2.94 8.63 -5.49
CA CYS A 22 2.05 8.38 -6.63
C CYS A 22 2.39 7.19 -7.52
N ALA A 23 3.38 6.37 -7.15
CA ALA A 23 3.53 5.04 -7.73
C ALA A 23 2.24 4.21 -7.51
N CYS A 24 1.68 4.31 -6.30
CA CYS A 24 0.53 3.52 -5.88
C CYS A 24 -0.41 4.31 -4.96
N PRO A 25 -1.06 5.39 -5.43
CA PRO A 25 -1.91 6.22 -4.56
C PRO A 25 -3.10 5.44 -4.00
N ALA A 26 -3.64 4.48 -4.76
CA ALA A 26 -4.73 3.60 -4.33
C ALA A 26 -4.27 2.66 -3.20
N GLU A 27 -3.25 1.84 -3.47
CA GLU A 27 -2.74 0.87 -2.49
C GLU A 27 -2.14 1.54 -1.26
N ARG A 28 -1.42 2.66 -1.46
CA ARG A 28 -0.88 3.45 -0.35
C ARG A 28 -1.99 3.93 0.57
N ARG A 29 -3.09 4.45 0.00
CA ARG A 29 -4.23 4.98 0.76
C ARG A 29 -4.99 3.86 1.47
N ALA A 30 -5.26 2.75 0.78
CA ALA A 30 -5.94 1.61 1.38
C ALA A 30 -5.13 1.02 2.54
N ARG A 31 -3.81 0.88 2.35
CA ARG A 31 -2.87 0.51 3.42
C ARG A 31 -2.85 1.53 4.54
N ASP A 32 -2.80 2.83 4.25
CA ASP A 32 -2.78 3.88 5.29
C ASP A 32 -4.04 3.86 6.14
N GLU A 33 -5.20 3.87 5.48
CA GLU A 33 -6.50 3.84 6.12
C GLU A 33 -6.67 2.58 6.96
N CYS A 34 -6.28 1.42 6.42
CA CYS A 34 -6.34 0.18 7.15
C CYS A 34 -5.41 0.22 8.38
N VAL A 35 -4.15 0.65 8.21
CA VAL A 35 -3.19 0.74 9.31
C VAL A 35 -3.66 1.71 10.39
N ILE A 36 -4.28 2.83 10.03
CA ILE A 36 -4.87 3.80 10.98
C ILE A 36 -6.06 3.19 11.72
N LEU A 37 -6.93 2.44 11.03
CA LEU A 37 -8.17 1.93 11.62
C LEU A 37 -8.01 0.61 12.39
N LYS A 38 -7.10 -0.26 11.95
CA LYS A 38 -6.96 -1.64 12.45
C LYS A 38 -5.53 -1.99 12.91
N GLY A 39 -4.54 -1.18 12.57
CA GLY A 39 -3.12 -1.48 12.78
C GLY A 39 -2.50 -2.34 11.67
N VAL A 40 -1.16 -2.39 11.63
CA VAL A 40 -0.39 -3.14 10.61
C VAL A 40 -0.74 -4.63 10.60
N ASP A 41 -1.01 -5.23 11.75
CA ASP A 41 -1.20 -6.68 11.84
C ASP A 41 -2.42 -7.19 11.04
N ALA A 42 -3.52 -6.42 11.07
CA ALA A 42 -4.75 -6.72 10.35
C ALA A 42 -4.71 -6.31 8.87
N CYS A 43 -3.71 -5.52 8.47
CA CYS A 43 -3.62 -4.88 7.16
C CYS A 43 -2.51 -5.45 6.28
N LYS A 44 -2.00 -6.64 6.61
CA LYS A 44 -0.98 -7.36 5.84
C LYS A 44 -1.34 -7.47 4.36
N ASP A 45 -2.60 -7.74 4.05
CA ASP A 45 -3.11 -7.84 2.68
C ASP A 45 -2.96 -6.53 1.89
N GLN A 46 -3.32 -5.41 2.51
CA GLN A 46 -3.18 -4.07 1.92
C GLN A 46 -1.71 -3.67 1.79
N VAL A 47 -0.88 -4.07 2.75
CA VAL A 47 0.56 -3.87 2.74
C VAL A 47 1.22 -4.68 1.60
N GLU A 48 0.85 -5.94 1.43
CA GLU A 48 1.35 -6.80 0.34
C GLU A 48 0.95 -6.27 -1.03
N THR A 49 -0.28 -5.79 -1.19
CA THR A 49 -0.74 -5.20 -2.45
C THR A 49 0.00 -3.90 -2.77
N PHE A 50 0.24 -3.05 -1.76
CA PHE A 50 1.08 -1.86 -1.91
C PHE A 50 2.51 -2.21 -2.33
N TYR A 51 3.12 -3.23 -1.74
CA TYR A 51 4.46 -3.69 -2.11
C TYR A 51 4.53 -4.26 -3.52
N ALA A 52 3.56 -5.08 -3.91
CA ALA A 52 3.46 -5.59 -5.27
C ALA A 52 3.36 -4.45 -6.29
N CYS A 53 2.62 -3.38 -5.95
CA CYS A 53 2.54 -2.20 -6.78
C CYS A 53 3.87 -1.42 -6.83
N LEU A 54 4.56 -1.22 -5.70
CA LEU A 54 5.88 -0.57 -5.69
C LEU A 54 6.92 -1.32 -6.54
N LEU A 55 6.97 -2.65 -6.45
CA LEU A 55 7.87 -3.47 -7.28
C LEU A 55 7.59 -3.29 -8.77
N ARG A 56 6.32 -3.17 -9.17
CA ARG A 56 5.93 -2.91 -10.56
C ARG A 56 6.33 -1.53 -11.05
N GLU A 57 6.25 -0.53 -10.17
CA GLU A 57 6.61 0.86 -10.48
C GLU A 57 8.13 1.10 -10.55
N GLY A 58 8.94 0.10 -10.14
CA GLY A 58 10.40 0.14 -10.22
C GLY A 58 11.10 0.34 -8.88
N PHE A 59 10.38 0.22 -7.75
CA PHE A 59 11.03 0.13 -6.45
C PHE A 59 11.69 -1.24 -6.27
N THR A 60 12.81 -1.26 -5.55
CA THR A 60 13.55 -2.50 -5.30
C THR A 60 12.91 -3.33 -4.19
N GLU A 61 13.23 -4.63 -4.14
CA GLU A 61 12.84 -5.48 -3.01
C GLU A 61 13.41 -4.97 -1.68
N GLU A 62 14.58 -4.31 -1.67
CA GLU A 62 15.17 -3.72 -0.47
C GLU A 62 14.34 -2.54 0.07
N ASP A 63 13.86 -1.65 -0.81
CA ASP A 63 12.95 -0.55 -0.44
C ASP A 63 11.65 -1.10 0.17
N VAL A 64 11.07 -2.08 -0.51
CA VAL A 64 9.84 -2.76 -0.09
C VAL A 64 10.02 -3.49 1.25
N ASN A 65 11.13 -4.20 1.43
CA ASN A 65 11.45 -4.91 2.66
C ASN A 65 11.70 -3.92 3.82
N SER A 66 12.34 -2.79 3.55
CA SER A 66 12.53 -1.73 4.54
C SER A 66 11.19 -1.18 5.02
N LEU A 67 10.26 -0.90 4.10
CA LEU A 67 8.90 -0.48 4.45
C LEU A 67 8.17 -1.56 5.27
N ARG A 68 8.35 -2.83 4.93
CA ARG A 68 7.75 -3.97 5.65
C ARG A 68 8.26 -4.06 7.07
N LYS A 69 9.56 -3.89 7.25
CA LYS A 69 10.22 -3.91 8.56
C LYS A 69 9.76 -2.75 9.42
N SER A 70 9.65 -1.54 8.84
CA SER A 70 9.11 -0.38 9.53
C SER A 70 7.66 -0.58 9.96
N ALA A 71 6.81 -1.13 9.08
CA ALA A 71 5.43 -1.45 9.43
C ALA A 71 5.36 -2.46 10.59
N LYS A 72 6.23 -3.47 10.60
CA LYS A 72 6.27 -4.49 11.66
C LYS A 72 6.83 -3.98 12.99
N ASN A 73 7.50 -2.83 12.98
CA ASN A 73 8.07 -2.19 14.16
C ASN A 73 7.17 -1.10 14.75
N PHE A 74 5.99 -0.86 14.16
CA PHE A 74 5.02 0.13 14.63
C PHE A 74 3.78 -0.57 15.20
#